data_AF-A0A6J1PT30-F1
#
_entry.id   AF-A0A6J1PT30-F1
#
_cell.length_a   1.000
_cell.length_b   1.000
_cell.length_c   1.000
_cell.angle_alpha   90.00
_cell.angle_beta   90.00
_cell.angle_gamma   90.00
#
_symmetry.space_group_name_H-M   'P 1'
#
loop_
_entity.id
_entity.type
_entity.pdbx_description
1 polymer ?
#
loop_
_entity_poly.entity_id
_entity_poly.type
_entity_poly.pdbx_seq_one_letter_code
_entity_poly.pdbx_strand_id
1 'polypeptide(L)'
;MEAAKKKRTVMRTAFTRALNDLVLRITDANTGATDLTELQVFLQVLEEKNKALEEANSVYITCLIETENVKTETIDAEMTSNDEYKRKYIRARMAAMTHLPTAANNAGNNTMNSVVDKTHLVSAQPMIKLPKIELKKFSGDVKEWLPFWSQFKKIHEDANINKGDKFQYLLQAMTPESRAAELVASFPPIEENYDGAIASLKNRFGRDEVLVEVYVRELLKLVMQNVMKGGIHSRFLYLRSS
;
A
#
# COMPACT_ATOMS: atom_id res chain seq x y z
N MET A 1 -3.00 -7.00 -33.90
CA MET A 1 -2.16 -5.80 -33.65
C MET A 1 -2.90 -4.47 -33.88
N GLU A 2 -3.39 -4.16 -35.10
CA GLU A 2 -3.99 -2.84 -35.42
C GLU A 2 -5.20 -2.45 -34.54
N ALA A 3 -6.10 -3.39 -34.25
CA ALA A 3 -7.23 -3.14 -33.36
C ALA A 3 -6.78 -2.77 -31.92
N ALA A 4 -5.76 -3.45 -31.39
CA ALA A 4 -5.19 -3.17 -30.08
C ALA A 4 -4.50 -1.79 -30.06
N LYS A 5 -3.74 -1.46 -31.11
CA LYS A 5 -3.12 -0.14 -31.30
C LYS A 5 -4.17 0.97 -31.33
N LYS A 6 -5.26 0.78 -32.08
CA LYS A 6 -6.38 1.73 -32.17
C LYS A 6 -7.05 1.91 -30.80
N LYS A 7 -7.35 0.81 -30.09
CA LYS A 7 -7.93 0.85 -28.74
C LYS A 7 -7.03 1.64 -27.78
N ARG A 8 -5.73 1.35 -27.76
CA ARG A 8 -4.72 2.07 -26.95
C ARG A 8 -4.71 3.57 -27.28
N THR A 9 -4.70 3.94 -28.56
CA THR A 9 -4.75 5.36 -28.97
C THR A 9 -6.01 6.07 -28.46
N VAL A 10 -7.18 5.44 -28.57
CA VAL A 10 -8.44 6.01 -28.05
C VAL A 10 -8.36 6.20 -26.53
N MET A 11 -7.82 5.22 -25.79
CA MET A 11 -7.66 5.32 -24.33
C MET A 11 -6.66 6.40 -23.93
N ARG A 12 -5.56 6.60 -24.69
CA ARG A 12 -4.62 7.70 -24.46
C ARG A 12 -5.31 9.05 -24.61
N THR A 13 -6.11 9.23 -25.65
CA THR A 13 -6.88 10.46 -25.84
C THR A 13 -7.88 10.69 -24.71
N ALA A 14 -8.59 9.66 -24.28
CA ALA A 14 -9.54 9.76 -23.16
C ALA A 14 -8.83 10.11 -21.84
N PHE A 15 -7.69 9.46 -21.56
CA PHE A 15 -6.85 9.77 -20.41
C PHE A 15 -6.34 11.20 -20.43
N THR A 16 -5.81 11.68 -21.57
CA THR A 16 -5.29 13.06 -21.68
C THR A 16 -6.37 14.11 -21.43
N ARG A 17 -7.60 13.88 -21.89
CA ARG A 17 -8.73 14.77 -21.59
C ARG A 17 -9.02 14.81 -20.09
N ALA A 18 -9.24 13.64 -19.47
CA ALA A 18 -9.49 13.55 -18.02
C ALA A 18 -8.35 14.13 -17.17
N LEU A 19 -7.11 13.96 -17.62
CA LEU A 19 -5.92 14.53 -16.98
C LEU A 19 -5.94 16.06 -17.01
N ASN A 20 -6.23 16.65 -18.17
CA ASN A 20 -6.30 18.09 -18.31
C ASN A 20 -7.44 18.69 -17.46
N ASP A 21 -8.60 18.03 -17.45
CA ASP A 21 -9.73 18.44 -16.63
C ASP A 21 -9.37 18.43 -15.14
N LEU A 22 -8.68 17.38 -14.67
CA LEU A 22 -8.20 17.31 -13.28
C LEU A 22 -7.18 18.43 -12.97
N VAL A 23 -6.23 18.67 -13.88
CA VAL A 23 -5.19 19.71 -13.69
C VAL A 23 -5.80 21.12 -13.59
N LEU A 24 -6.85 21.40 -14.36
CA LEU A 24 -7.60 22.65 -14.24
C LEU A 24 -8.20 22.78 -12.82
N ARG A 25 -8.83 21.72 -12.31
CA ARG A 25 -9.44 21.72 -10.97
C ARG A 25 -8.42 21.81 -9.84
N ILE A 26 -7.24 21.23 -10.01
CA ILE A 26 -6.12 21.41 -9.08
C ILE A 26 -5.67 22.87 -9.08
N THR A 27 -5.62 23.52 -10.24
CA THR A 27 -5.22 24.93 -10.34
C THR A 27 -6.25 25.84 -9.68
N ASP A 28 -7.54 25.58 -9.90
CA ASP A 28 -8.64 26.26 -9.21
C ASP A 28 -8.56 26.03 -7.68
N ALA A 29 -8.12 24.84 -7.24
CA ALA A 29 -8.04 24.51 -5.81
C ALA A 29 -6.93 25.30 -5.10
N ASN A 30 -5.88 25.66 -5.83
CA ASN A 30 -4.80 26.52 -5.33
C ASN A 30 -5.22 27.99 -5.16
N THR A 31 -6.30 28.43 -5.83
CA THR A 31 -6.82 29.80 -5.71
C THR A 31 -7.97 29.91 -4.69
N GLY A 32 -8.32 28.80 -4.02
CA GLY A 32 -9.37 28.75 -3.00
C GLY A 32 -10.79 28.69 -3.54
N ALA A 33 -10.97 28.40 -4.83
CA ALA A 33 -12.24 28.48 -5.54
C ALA A 33 -12.94 27.11 -5.79
N THR A 34 -12.39 26.01 -5.28
CA THR A 34 -12.82 24.65 -5.72
C THR A 34 -13.62 23.89 -4.67
N ASP A 35 -14.70 23.27 -5.14
CA ASP A 35 -15.41 22.21 -4.44
C ASP A 35 -14.51 20.96 -4.35
N LEU A 36 -14.07 20.62 -3.14
CA LEU A 36 -13.23 19.46 -2.88
C LEU A 36 -13.91 18.15 -3.34
N THR A 37 -15.24 18.12 -3.36
CA THR A 37 -16.03 17.01 -3.89
C THR A 37 -15.86 16.87 -5.39
N GLU A 38 -15.89 17.99 -6.13
CA GLU A 38 -15.67 18.01 -7.56
C GLU A 38 -14.25 17.53 -7.89
N LEU A 39 -13.23 17.99 -7.16
CA LEU A 39 -11.86 17.51 -7.33
C LEU A 39 -11.74 15.99 -7.11
N GLN A 40 -12.43 15.44 -6.11
CA GLN A 40 -12.48 14.00 -5.85
C GLN A 40 -13.11 13.22 -7.02
N VAL A 41 -14.21 13.73 -7.59
CA VAL A 41 -14.89 13.12 -8.74
C VAL A 41 -13.96 13.08 -9.96
N PHE A 42 -13.32 14.20 -10.31
CA PHE A 42 -12.38 14.24 -11.43
C PHE A 42 -11.17 13.33 -11.20
N LEU A 43 -10.70 13.21 -9.96
CA LEU A 43 -9.64 12.28 -9.61
C LEU A 43 -10.09 10.83 -9.88
N GLN A 44 -11.27 10.43 -9.40
CA GLN A 44 -11.80 9.08 -9.63
C GLN A 44 -11.97 8.77 -11.13
N VAL A 45 -12.49 9.72 -11.91
CA VAL A 45 -12.61 9.58 -13.37
C VAL A 45 -11.23 9.35 -14.00
N LEU A 46 -10.20 10.09 -13.58
CA LEU A 46 -8.84 9.88 -14.07
C LEU A 46 -8.30 8.50 -13.70
N GLU A 47 -8.55 8.00 -12.47
CA GLU A 47 -8.14 6.65 -12.05
C GLU A 47 -8.77 5.57 -12.93
N GLU A 48 -10.06 5.68 -13.24
CA GLU A 48 -10.77 4.77 -14.14
C GLU A 48 -10.20 4.80 -15.57
N LYS A 49 -9.95 6.00 -16.13
CA LYS A 49 -9.34 6.13 -17.47
C LYS A 49 -7.91 5.59 -17.49
N ASN A 50 -7.14 5.79 -16.41
CA ASN A 50 -5.80 5.23 -16.28
C ASN A 50 -5.81 3.70 -16.27
N LYS A 51 -6.72 3.08 -15.50
CA LYS A 51 -6.88 1.62 -15.49
C LYS A 51 -7.19 1.07 -16.89
N ALA A 52 -8.15 1.68 -17.59
CA ALA A 52 -8.50 1.27 -18.95
C ALA A 52 -7.35 1.46 -19.95
N LEU A 53 -6.52 2.49 -19.75
CA LEU A 53 -5.32 2.72 -20.56
C LEU A 53 -4.24 1.66 -20.30
N GLU A 54 -3.97 1.31 -19.03
CA GLU A 54 -3.00 0.26 -18.68
C GLU A 54 -3.40 -1.11 -19.25
N GLU A 55 -4.70 -1.44 -19.19
CA GLU A 55 -5.24 -2.66 -19.84
C GLU A 55 -5.00 -2.63 -21.36
N ALA A 56 -5.28 -1.50 -22.02
CA ALA A 56 -5.07 -1.36 -23.47
C ALA A 56 -3.58 -1.38 -23.86
N ASN A 57 -2.71 -0.79 -23.03
CA ASN A 57 -1.25 -0.82 -23.20
C ASN A 57 -0.72 -2.26 -23.09
N SER A 58 -1.13 -3.00 -22.06
CA SER A 58 -0.72 -4.39 -21.85
C SER A 58 -1.09 -5.28 -23.04
N VAL A 59 -2.34 -5.19 -23.52
CA VAL A 59 -2.79 -5.95 -24.70
C VAL A 59 -1.99 -5.58 -25.96
N TYR A 60 -1.69 -4.29 -26.16
CA TYR A 60 -0.91 -3.87 -27.33
C TYR A 60 0.53 -4.35 -27.27
N ILE A 61 1.18 -4.28 -26.10
CA ILE A 61 2.55 -4.79 -25.89
C ILE A 61 2.60 -6.30 -26.13
N THR A 62 1.64 -7.07 -25.59
CA THR A 62 1.56 -8.51 -25.85
C THR A 62 1.45 -8.81 -27.35
N CYS A 63 0.56 -8.11 -28.07
CA CYS A 63 0.45 -8.26 -29.52
C CYS A 63 1.74 -7.90 -30.28
N LEU A 64 2.52 -6.93 -29.80
CA LEU A 64 3.80 -6.55 -30.41
C LEU A 64 4.85 -7.65 -30.22
N ILE A 65 4.93 -8.24 -29.03
CA ILE A 65 5.85 -9.32 -28.70
C ILE A 65 5.52 -10.59 -29.51
N GLU A 66 4.24 -10.91 -29.68
CA GLU A 66 3.78 -12.10 -30.42
C GLU A 66 3.97 -12.00 -31.94
N THR A 67 4.33 -10.82 -32.47
CA THR A 67 4.49 -10.63 -33.91
C THR A 67 5.96 -10.82 -34.32
N GLU A 68 6.23 -11.82 -35.15
CA GLU A 68 7.57 -12.30 -35.55
C GLU A 68 8.48 -11.30 -36.29
N ASN A 69 8.09 -10.04 -36.45
CA ASN A 69 8.89 -9.07 -37.22
C ASN A 69 8.91 -7.65 -36.61
N VAL A 70 8.63 -7.53 -35.32
CA VAL A 70 8.75 -6.26 -34.58
C VAL A 70 10.13 -6.19 -33.93
N LYS A 71 10.86 -5.12 -34.21
CA LYS A 71 12.17 -4.87 -33.59
C LYS A 71 12.01 -4.56 -32.10
N THR A 72 12.92 -5.04 -31.27
CA THR A 72 12.98 -4.75 -29.82
C THR A 72 12.95 -3.25 -29.54
N GLU A 73 13.66 -2.44 -30.33
CA GLU A 73 13.65 -0.97 -30.22
C GLU A 73 12.24 -0.35 -30.32
N THR A 74 11.35 -0.95 -31.11
CA THR A 74 9.96 -0.48 -31.23
C THR A 74 9.15 -0.81 -29.97
N ILE A 75 9.43 -1.96 -29.35
CA ILE A 75 8.81 -2.37 -28.09
C ILE A 75 9.30 -1.47 -26.96
N ASP A 76 10.61 -1.20 -26.89
CA ASP A 76 11.23 -0.33 -25.89
C ASP A 76 10.72 1.11 -25.98
N ALA A 77 10.59 1.64 -27.20
CA ALA A 77 10.00 2.96 -27.43
C ALA A 77 8.54 3.01 -26.97
N GLU A 78 7.77 1.95 -27.19
CA GLU A 78 6.39 1.85 -26.76
C GLU A 78 6.26 1.74 -25.23
N MET A 79 7.13 0.96 -24.58
CA MET A 79 7.21 0.89 -23.12
C MET A 79 7.58 2.24 -22.51
N THR A 80 8.58 2.93 -23.07
CA THR A 80 8.98 4.28 -22.65
C THR A 80 7.82 5.28 -22.78
N SER A 81 7.04 5.17 -23.86
CA SER A 81 5.83 5.96 -24.05
C SER A 81 4.79 5.65 -22.97
N ASN A 82 4.53 4.38 -22.66
CA ASN A 82 3.59 3.98 -21.60
C ASN A 82 4.00 4.53 -20.22
N ASP A 83 5.28 4.43 -19.88
CA ASP A 83 5.81 4.97 -18.63
C ASP A 83 5.61 6.48 -18.52
N GLU A 84 5.63 7.21 -19.63
CA GLU A 84 5.34 8.65 -19.63
C GLU A 84 3.89 8.95 -19.21
N TYR A 85 2.92 8.16 -19.68
CA TYR A 85 1.52 8.27 -19.26
C TYR A 85 1.36 7.91 -17.79
N LYS A 86 2.05 6.87 -17.32
CA LYS A 86 2.05 6.48 -15.90
C LYS A 86 2.63 7.57 -15.00
N ARG A 87 3.74 8.21 -15.41
CA ARG A 87 4.30 9.37 -14.70
C ARG A 87 3.33 10.55 -14.66
N LYS A 88 2.63 10.84 -15.77
CA LYS A 88 1.61 11.90 -15.83
C LYS A 88 0.47 11.62 -14.85
N TYR A 89 -0.03 10.38 -14.81
CA TYR A 89 -1.07 9.94 -13.88
C TYR A 89 -0.64 10.13 -12.42
N ILE A 90 0.52 9.58 -12.03
CA ILE A 90 1.02 9.63 -10.65
C ILE A 90 1.19 11.08 -10.21
N ARG A 91 1.74 11.95 -11.07
CA ARG A 91 1.90 13.37 -10.76
C ARG A 91 0.56 14.06 -10.48
N ALA A 92 -0.43 13.87 -11.36
CA ALA A 92 -1.73 14.51 -11.20
C ALA A 92 -2.51 13.97 -9.99
N ARG A 93 -2.44 12.66 -9.74
CA ARG A 93 -3.05 12.03 -8.56
C ARG A 93 -2.45 12.57 -7.26
N MET A 94 -1.12 12.67 -7.18
CA MET A 94 -0.46 13.24 -6.01
C MET A 94 -0.86 14.70 -5.80
N ALA A 95 -0.90 15.50 -6.88
CA ALA A 95 -1.30 16.90 -6.81
C ALA A 95 -2.79 17.09 -6.44
N ALA A 96 -3.69 16.19 -6.85
CA ALA A 96 -5.07 16.23 -6.38
C ALA A 96 -5.18 15.87 -4.88
N MET A 97 -4.42 14.87 -4.45
CA MET A 97 -4.46 14.39 -3.07
C MET A 97 -3.94 15.40 -2.04
N THR A 98 -3.10 16.38 -2.44
CA THR A 98 -2.66 17.45 -1.53
C THR A 98 -3.78 18.39 -1.11
N HIS A 99 -4.88 18.44 -1.86
CA HIS A 99 -6.02 19.31 -1.60
C HIS A 99 -7.20 18.60 -0.93
N LEU A 100 -7.21 17.25 -0.90
CA LEU A 100 -8.29 16.46 -0.32
C LEU A 100 -8.05 16.22 1.18
N PRO A 101 -9.01 16.52 2.07
CA PRO A 101 -8.88 16.24 3.50
C PRO A 101 -8.80 14.74 3.71
N THR A 102 -7.66 14.30 4.24
CA THR A 102 -7.55 12.95 4.76
C THR A 102 -8.39 12.89 6.03
N ALA A 103 -9.38 11.99 6.09
CA ALA A 103 -10.15 11.72 7.30
C ALA A 103 -9.24 11.11 8.38
N ALA A 104 -8.46 11.94 9.05
CA ALA A 104 -7.67 11.62 10.23
C ALA A 104 -7.93 12.71 11.27
N ASN A 105 -8.42 12.27 12.43
CA ASN A 105 -9.03 13.06 13.47
C ASN A 105 -8.14 14.17 14.06
N ASN A 106 -8.81 15.26 14.43
CA ASN A 106 -8.34 16.31 15.33
C ASN A 106 -7.69 15.77 16.62
N ALA A 107 -6.46 16.20 16.91
CA ALA A 107 -5.93 16.37 18.26
C ALA A 107 -4.69 17.28 18.29
N GLY A 108 -4.89 18.55 18.68
CA GLY A 108 -4.08 19.20 19.71
C GLY A 108 -2.65 19.67 19.41
N ASN A 109 -2.55 20.94 19.01
CA ASN A 109 -1.75 22.03 19.60
C ASN A 109 -0.21 22.14 19.42
N ASN A 110 0.16 23.27 18.76
CA ASN A 110 1.12 24.33 19.14
C ASN A 110 2.61 23.95 19.35
N THR A 111 3.63 24.69 18.89
CA THR A 111 3.89 26.15 18.91
C THR A 111 4.98 26.55 17.90
N MET A 112 4.94 27.82 17.51
CA MET A 112 5.86 28.58 16.65
C MET A 112 7.34 28.57 17.08
N ASN A 113 8.27 28.70 16.11
CA ASN A 113 9.09 29.91 15.98
C ASN A 113 9.88 29.95 14.66
N SER A 114 10.08 31.19 14.20
CA SER A 114 10.54 31.63 12.89
C SER A 114 12.02 32.07 12.92
N VAL A 115 12.57 32.31 11.71
CA VAL A 115 13.61 33.31 11.34
C VAL A 115 15.01 32.79 10.93
N VAL A 116 15.25 32.77 9.60
CA VAL A 116 16.43 33.27 8.79
C VAL A 116 17.76 32.47 8.90
N ASP A 117 18.61 32.21 7.89
CA ASP A 117 18.94 32.84 6.60
C ASP A 117 19.51 31.84 5.56
N LYS A 118 19.72 32.38 4.36
CA LYS A 118 20.14 31.91 3.03
C LYS A 118 21.26 30.87 2.80
N THR A 119 21.19 30.35 1.56
CA THR A 119 22.23 29.82 0.63
C THR A 119 22.77 28.40 0.82
N HIS A 120 22.25 27.45 0.03
CA HIS A 120 23.02 26.79 -1.04
C HIS A 120 22.13 25.97 -1.98
N LEU A 121 22.40 26.11 -3.29
CA LEU A 121 21.82 25.31 -4.36
C LEU A 121 22.38 23.89 -4.32
N VAL A 122 21.55 22.92 -4.00
CA VAL A 122 21.61 21.55 -4.56
C VAL A 122 20.18 21.04 -4.61
N SER A 123 19.76 20.59 -5.78
CA SER A 123 18.46 19.97 -6.05
C SER A 123 18.31 18.67 -5.23
N ALA A 124 17.97 18.80 -3.96
CA ALA A 124 17.34 17.74 -3.19
C ALA A 124 15.88 17.71 -3.61
N GLN A 125 15.42 16.57 -4.13
CA GLN A 125 13.99 16.31 -4.21
C GLN A 125 13.36 16.63 -2.85
N PRO A 126 12.16 17.23 -2.79
CA PRO A 126 11.43 17.25 -1.54
C PRO A 126 11.17 15.78 -1.21
N MET A 127 11.93 15.27 -0.24
CA MET A 127 11.66 14.03 0.43
C MET A 127 10.29 14.22 1.06
N ILE A 128 9.26 13.83 0.30
CA ILE A 128 7.88 13.76 0.73
C ILE A 128 7.95 12.89 1.97
N LYS A 129 7.88 13.51 3.15
CA LYS A 129 7.62 12.79 4.39
C LYS A 129 6.17 12.37 4.29
N LEU A 130 5.94 11.26 3.58
CA LEU A 130 4.68 10.56 3.57
C LEU A 130 4.24 10.39 5.04
N PRO A 131 2.94 10.53 5.36
CA PRO A 131 2.43 10.02 6.62
C PRO A 131 2.96 8.60 6.74
N LYS A 132 3.74 8.33 7.79
CA LYS A 132 4.34 7.02 8.03
C LYS A 132 3.19 6.02 7.90
N ILE A 133 3.27 5.14 6.91
CA ILE A 133 2.50 3.90 6.93
C ILE A 133 2.93 3.27 8.24
N GLU A 134 2.09 3.35 9.27
CA GLU A 134 2.35 2.66 10.51
C GLU A 134 2.29 1.19 10.16
N LEU A 135 3.47 0.62 9.95
CA LEU A 135 3.62 -0.82 9.78
C LEU A 135 2.93 -1.44 10.98
N LYS A 136 1.97 -2.33 10.70
CA LYS A 136 1.25 -3.04 11.74
C LYS A 136 2.28 -3.63 12.70
N LYS A 137 2.18 -3.19 13.95
CA LYS A 137 3.12 -3.58 14.99
C LYS A 137 2.96 -5.08 15.24
N PHE A 138 4.08 -5.76 15.36
CA PHE A 138 4.15 -7.18 15.66
C PHE A 138 4.81 -7.38 17.01
N SER A 139 4.09 -8.01 17.93
CA SER A 139 4.57 -8.30 19.29
C SER A 139 5.28 -9.65 19.39
N GLY A 140 5.09 -10.54 18.42
CA GLY A 140 5.47 -11.95 18.53
C GLY A 140 4.33 -12.87 18.95
N ASP A 141 3.09 -12.37 19.07
CA ASP A 141 1.92 -13.25 19.14
C ASP A 141 1.71 -13.94 17.78
N VAL A 142 1.71 -15.26 17.77
CA VAL A 142 1.51 -16.09 16.58
C VAL A 142 0.18 -15.77 15.89
N LYS A 143 -0.85 -15.33 16.63
CA LYS A 143 -2.15 -14.93 16.05
C LYS A 143 -2.05 -13.68 15.19
N GLU A 144 -1.13 -12.79 15.53
CA GLU A 144 -0.89 -11.55 14.79
C GLU A 144 -0.01 -11.78 13.56
N TRP A 145 0.61 -12.97 13.44
CA TRP A 145 1.56 -13.28 12.38
C TRP A 145 0.95 -13.15 10.98
N LEU A 146 -0.20 -13.77 10.71
CA LEU A 146 -0.82 -13.73 9.37
C LEU A 146 -1.21 -12.29 8.96
N PRO A 147 -1.91 -11.52 9.82
CA PRO A 147 -2.18 -10.12 9.54
C PRO A 147 -0.90 -9.29 9.32
N PHE A 148 0.12 -9.47 10.15
CA PHE A 148 1.40 -8.77 10.03
C PHE A 148 2.09 -9.12 8.70
N TRP A 149 2.30 -10.40 8.43
CA TRP A 149 3.03 -10.90 7.27
C TRP A 149 2.34 -10.49 5.97
N SER A 150 0.99 -10.50 5.91
CA SER A 150 0.25 -10.06 4.72
C SER A 150 0.54 -8.62 4.30
N GLN A 151 0.85 -7.75 5.27
CA GLN A 151 1.20 -6.35 5.02
C GLN A 151 2.69 -6.20 4.75
N PHE A 152 3.53 -6.82 5.59
CA PHE A 152 4.99 -6.72 5.48
C PHE A 152 5.54 -7.41 4.23
N LYS A 153 4.85 -8.42 3.70
CA LYS A 153 5.22 -9.14 2.47
C LYS A 153 5.39 -8.19 1.27
N LYS A 154 4.55 -7.15 1.17
CA LYS A 154 4.65 -6.15 0.09
C LYS A 154 5.98 -5.39 0.11
N ILE A 155 6.49 -5.09 1.31
CA ILE A 155 7.79 -4.43 1.52
C ILE A 155 8.92 -5.42 1.27
N HIS A 156 8.76 -6.66 1.73
CA HIS A 156 9.73 -7.73 1.50
C HIS A 156 9.95 -8.01 0.01
N GLU A 157 8.88 -8.06 -0.80
CA GLU A 157 8.90 -8.36 -2.23
C GLU A 157 9.21 -7.16 -3.13
N ASP A 158 9.17 -5.92 -2.60
CA ASP A 158 9.46 -4.72 -3.39
C ASP A 158 10.95 -4.68 -3.77
N ALA A 159 11.23 -4.74 -5.08
CA ALA A 159 12.59 -4.67 -5.61
C ALA A 159 13.18 -3.25 -5.59
N ASN A 160 12.36 -2.21 -5.38
CA ASN A 160 12.82 -0.82 -5.34
C ASN A 160 13.37 -0.40 -3.97
N ILE A 161 13.21 -1.23 -2.94
CA ILE A 161 13.70 -0.98 -1.58
C ILE A 161 14.94 -1.85 -1.36
N ASN A 162 16.07 -1.26 -0.96
CA ASN A 162 17.27 -2.03 -0.61
C ASN A 162 17.06 -2.81 0.70
N LYS A 163 17.88 -3.83 0.99
CA LYS A 163 17.61 -4.67 2.18
C LYS A 163 17.89 -3.95 3.50
N GLY A 164 18.74 -2.93 3.51
CA GLY A 164 19.01 -2.10 4.69
C GLY A 164 17.76 -1.31 5.12
N ASP A 165 17.11 -0.65 4.17
CA ASP A 165 15.85 0.06 4.38
C ASP A 165 14.74 -0.92 4.79
N LYS A 166 14.66 -2.10 4.16
CA LYS A 166 13.73 -3.17 4.58
C LYS A 166 13.96 -3.62 6.01
N PHE A 167 15.21 -3.68 6.46
CA PHE A 167 15.54 -4.04 7.84
C PHE A 167 15.14 -2.92 8.81
N GLN A 168 15.37 -1.66 8.45
CA GLN A 168 14.90 -0.54 9.25
C GLN A 168 13.36 -0.53 9.37
N TYR A 169 12.64 -0.85 8.29
CA TYR A 169 11.20 -1.05 8.32
C TYR A 169 10.81 -2.26 9.21
N LEU A 170 11.56 -3.36 9.15
CA LEU A 170 11.32 -4.53 10.00
C LEU A 170 11.42 -4.18 11.49
N LEU A 171 12.48 -3.47 11.89
CA LEU A 171 12.68 -3.00 13.27
C LEU A 171 11.55 -2.08 13.72
N GLN A 172 11.13 -1.14 12.86
CA GLN A 172 10.02 -0.24 13.14
C GLN A 172 8.67 -0.97 13.22
N ALA A 173 8.52 -2.10 12.54
CA ALA A 173 7.29 -2.90 12.59
C ALA A 173 7.21 -3.77 13.85
N MET A 174 8.27 -3.89 14.65
CA MET A 174 8.20 -4.62 15.92
C MET A 174 7.65 -3.72 17.04
N THR A 175 6.91 -4.33 17.96
CA THR A 175 6.51 -3.67 19.21
C THR A 175 7.74 -3.57 20.13
N PRO A 176 8.05 -2.41 20.72
CA PRO A 176 9.14 -2.30 21.70
C PRO A 176 9.00 -3.34 22.82
N GLU A 177 10.14 -3.85 23.33
CA GLU A 177 10.19 -4.82 24.45
C GLU A 177 9.42 -6.13 24.21
N SER A 178 9.21 -6.49 22.93
CA SER A 178 8.46 -7.68 22.56
C SER A 178 9.37 -8.83 22.12
N ARG A 179 8.84 -10.06 22.17
CA ARG A 179 9.56 -11.29 21.78
C ARG A 179 10.02 -11.27 20.32
N ALA A 180 9.30 -10.53 19.47
CA ALA A 180 9.66 -10.32 18.08
C ALA A 180 10.75 -9.24 17.93
N ALA A 181 10.67 -8.15 18.70
CA ALA A 181 11.70 -7.11 18.70
C ALA A 181 13.05 -7.65 19.17
N GLU A 182 13.09 -8.44 20.24
CA GLU A 182 14.32 -9.09 20.74
C GLU A 182 14.98 -9.97 19.68
N LEU A 183 14.17 -10.74 18.93
CA LEU A 183 14.65 -11.63 17.88
C LEU A 183 15.21 -10.86 16.68
N VAL A 184 14.58 -9.74 16.30
CA VAL A 184 15.06 -8.93 15.17
C VAL A 184 16.29 -8.11 15.59
N ALA A 185 16.33 -7.63 16.84
CA ALA A 185 17.44 -6.86 17.40
C ALA A 185 18.68 -7.71 17.69
N SER A 186 18.57 -9.05 17.73
CA SER A 186 19.75 -9.93 17.86
C SER A 186 20.65 -9.94 16.61
N PHE A 187 20.17 -9.36 15.51
CA PHE A 187 20.91 -9.20 14.27
C PHE A 187 21.39 -7.74 14.14
N PRO A 188 22.68 -7.50 13.81
CA PRO A 188 23.14 -6.16 13.47
C PRO A 188 22.33 -5.59 12.29
N PRO A 189 21.85 -4.33 12.36
CA PRO A 189 20.94 -3.72 11.38
C PRO A 189 21.69 -3.28 10.11
N ILE A 190 22.32 -4.24 9.44
CA ILE A 190 23.05 -4.07 8.18
C ILE A 190 22.38 -4.90 7.08
N GLU A 191 22.54 -4.47 5.83
CA GLU A 191 21.86 -5.04 4.66
C GLU A 191 22.02 -6.57 4.55
N GLU A 192 23.22 -7.07 4.84
CA GLU A 192 23.62 -8.47 4.77
C GLU A 192 22.81 -9.39 5.72
N ASN A 193 22.37 -8.85 6.85
CA ASN A 193 21.71 -9.62 7.90
C ASN A 193 20.18 -9.63 7.79
N TYR A 194 19.61 -8.86 6.87
CA TYR A 194 18.17 -8.78 6.68
C TYR A 194 17.53 -10.16 6.39
N ASP A 195 18.14 -10.93 5.48
CA ASP A 195 17.62 -12.24 5.08
C ASP A 195 17.64 -13.24 6.25
N GLY A 196 18.67 -13.17 7.10
CA GLY A 196 18.78 -13.98 8.32
C GLY A 196 17.73 -13.61 9.37
N ALA A 197 17.50 -12.30 9.57
CA ALA A 197 16.50 -11.80 10.50
C ALA A 197 15.07 -12.19 10.08
N ILE A 198 14.72 -12.04 8.79
CA ILE A 198 13.39 -12.39 8.29
C ILE A 198 13.15 -13.91 8.28
N ALA A 199 14.18 -14.71 7.98
CA ALA A 199 14.10 -16.17 8.04
C ALA A 199 13.88 -16.66 9.49
N SER A 200 14.61 -16.08 10.45
CA SER A 200 14.45 -16.39 11.87
C SER A 200 13.06 -16.02 12.39
N LEU A 201 12.52 -14.88 11.95
CA LEU A 201 11.18 -14.42 12.29
C LEU A 201 10.11 -15.38 11.74
N LYS A 202 10.19 -15.75 10.45
CA LYS A 202 9.31 -16.75 9.82
C LYS A 202 9.38 -18.10 10.53
N ASN A 203 10.58 -18.59 10.82
CA ASN A 203 10.76 -19.88 11.48
C ASN A 203 10.18 -19.89 12.89
N ARG A 204 10.21 -18.75 13.61
CA ARG A 204 9.75 -18.70 15.00
C ARG A 204 8.25 -18.44 15.16
N PHE A 205 7.63 -17.71 14.24
CA PHE A 205 6.24 -17.27 14.37
C PHE A 205 5.32 -17.66 13.20
N GLY A 206 5.90 -18.05 12.06
CA GLY A 206 5.19 -18.31 10.81
C GLY A 206 5.20 -19.76 10.34
N ARG A 207 5.45 -20.72 11.24
CA ARG A 207 5.35 -22.15 10.90
C ARG A 207 3.89 -22.57 10.81
N ASP A 208 3.52 -23.14 9.67
CA ASP A 208 2.15 -23.58 9.39
C ASP A 208 1.61 -24.54 10.45
N GLU A 209 2.44 -25.47 10.93
CA GLU A 209 2.08 -26.42 12.00
C GLU A 209 1.64 -25.71 13.30
N VAL A 210 2.36 -24.67 13.69
CA VAL A 210 2.08 -23.88 14.91
C VAL A 210 0.83 -23.03 14.71
N LEU A 211 0.66 -22.45 13.53
CA LEU A 211 -0.51 -21.65 13.19
C LEU A 211 -1.78 -22.51 13.22
N VAL A 212 -1.76 -23.67 12.56
CA VAL A 212 -2.89 -24.62 12.56
C VAL A 212 -3.27 -25.02 13.98
N GLU A 213 -2.31 -25.37 14.83
CA GLU A 213 -2.58 -25.76 16.22
C GLU A 213 -3.28 -24.63 17.01
N VAL A 214 -2.79 -23.40 16.88
CA VAL A 214 -3.37 -22.23 17.57
C VAL A 214 -4.80 -21.97 17.10
N TYR A 215 -5.04 -21.97 15.79
CA TYR A 215 -6.38 -21.72 15.24
C TYR A 215 -7.37 -22.84 15.57
N VAL A 216 -6.94 -24.10 15.56
CA VAL A 216 -7.78 -25.24 15.97
C VAL A 216 -8.17 -25.11 17.44
N ARG A 217 -7.23 -24.76 18.33
CA ARG A 217 -7.53 -24.52 19.76
C ARG A 217 -8.53 -23.38 19.95
N GLU A 218 -8.44 -22.30 19.16
CA GLU A 218 -9.41 -21.20 19.22
C GLU A 218 -10.81 -21.60 18.74
N LEU A 219 -10.89 -22.35 17.64
CA LEU A 219 -12.16 -22.87 17.14
C LEU A 219 -12.82 -23.78 18.19
N LEU A 220 -12.06 -24.68 18.80
CA LEU A 220 -12.55 -25.54 19.88
C LEU A 220 -13.03 -24.72 21.08
N LYS A 221 -12.28 -23.68 21.48
CA LYS A 221 -12.69 -22.78 22.57
C LYS A 221 -14.00 -22.05 22.25
N LEU A 222 -14.18 -21.55 21.03
CA LEU A 222 -15.42 -20.90 20.60
C LEU A 222 -16.61 -21.87 20.62
N VAL A 223 -16.42 -23.09 20.11
CA VAL A 223 -17.45 -24.13 20.14
C VAL A 223 -17.84 -24.46 21.59
N MET A 224 -16.87 -24.65 22.48
CA MET A 224 -17.13 -24.90 23.90
C MET A 224 -17.86 -23.73 24.58
N GLN A 225 -17.47 -22.48 24.30
CA GLN A 225 -18.15 -21.30 24.83
C GLN A 225 -19.60 -21.19 24.34
N ASN A 226 -19.86 -21.55 23.08
CA ASN A 226 -21.22 -21.57 22.52
C ASN A 226 -22.08 -22.67 23.15
N VAL A 227 -21.51 -23.86 23.38
CA VAL A 227 -22.18 -24.96 24.09
C VAL A 227 -22.50 -24.57 25.54
N MET A 228 -21.57 -23.92 26.25
CA MET A 228 -21.79 -23.45 27.62
C MET A 228 -22.86 -22.34 27.69
N LYS A 229 -22.87 -21.40 26.73
CA LYS A 229 -23.92 -20.35 26.64
C LYS A 229 -25.30 -20.93 26.33
N GLY A 230 -25.38 -21.94 25.45
CA GLY A 230 -26.63 -22.67 25.17
C GLY A 230 -27.12 -23.54 26.34
N GLY A 231 -26.19 -24.14 27.09
CA GLY A 231 -26.50 -24.96 28.28
C GLY A 231 -27.01 -24.15 29.47
N ILE A 232 -26.56 -22.90 29.65
CA ILE A 232 -27.06 -22.01 30.72
C ILE A 232 -28.50 -21.56 30.44
N HIS A 233 -28.90 -21.40 29.17
CA HIS A 233 -30.29 -21.06 28.83
C HIS A 233 -31.25 -22.26 28.99
N SER A 234 -30.78 -23.50 28.82
CA SER A 234 -31.60 -24.71 29.03
C SER A 234 -31.77 -25.10 30.50
N ARG A 235 -30.90 -24.67 31.43
CA ARG A 235 -31.01 -25.02 32.86
C ARG A 235 -32.02 -24.19 33.66
N PHE A 236 -32.50 -23.06 33.13
CA PHE A 236 -33.49 -22.22 33.83
C PHE A 236 -34.95 -22.60 33.54
N LEU A 237 -35.21 -23.51 32.59
CA LEU A 237 -36.58 -23.92 32.22
C LEU A 237 -37.09 -25.16 32.97
N TYR A 238 -36.29 -25.79 33.83
CA TYR A 238 -36.66 -27.02 34.55
C TYR A 238 -36.86 -26.86 36.07
N LEU A 239 -36.98 -25.63 36.60
CA LEU A 239 -37.13 -25.38 38.04
C LEU A 239 -38.38 -24.55 38.41
N ARG A 240 -39.42 -24.59 37.58
CA ARG A 240 -40.71 -23.96 37.90
C ARG A 240 -41.89 -24.85 37.48
N SER A 241 -41.92 -26.07 37.99
CA SER A 241 -43.14 -26.89 38.01
C SER A 241 -43.03 -27.99 39.06
N SER A 242 -43.29 -27.64 40.32
CA SER A 242 -43.83 -28.52 41.36
C SER A 242 -44.37 -27.64 42.48
#